data_AF-A0A9E3SM61-F1
#
_entry.id   AF-A0A9E3SM61-F1
#
_cell.length_a   1.000
_cell.length_b   1.000
_cell.length_c   1.000
_cell.angle_alpha   90.00
_cell.angle_beta   90.00
_cell.angle_gamma   90.00
#
_symmetry.space_group_name_H-M   'P 1'
#
loop_
_entity.id
_entity.type
_entity.pdbx_description
1 polymer ?
#
loop_
_entity_poly.entity_id
_entity_poly.type
_entity_poly.pdbx_seq_one_letter_code
_entity_poly.pdbx_strand_id
1 'polypeptide(L)'
;MKNTPVPSQIVQDKFKESGLSSIGGASIREIKRLIDTIEHDSNVEFIRMEMGIPGLPPSKIGTDAQIAALQKGVAAKYPDIQGIPELKQQISSFVKNFMNVVVSPA
;
A
#
# COMPACT_ATOMS: atom_id res chain seq x y z
N MET A 1 1.77 -13.69 36.30
CA MET A 1 1.34 -13.26 34.95
C MET A 1 1.62 -11.77 34.81
N LYS A 2 2.21 -11.31 33.71
CA LYS A 2 2.38 -9.87 33.47
C LYS A 2 1.02 -9.29 33.09
N ASN A 3 0.60 -8.23 33.77
CA ASN A 3 -0.63 -7.52 33.42
C ASN A 3 -0.32 -6.60 32.24
N THR A 4 -0.69 -7.02 31.03
CA THR A 4 -0.47 -6.28 29.78
C THR A 4 -1.80 -6.02 29.09
N PRO A 5 -1.95 -4.90 28.34
CA PRO A 5 -3.19 -4.58 27.63
C PRO A 5 -3.67 -5.71 26.68
N VAL A 6 -2.72 -6.39 26.04
CA VAL A 6 -2.97 -7.61 25.27
C VAL A 6 -2.51 -8.80 26.10
N PRO A 7 -3.30 -9.88 26.28
CA PRO A 7 -2.91 -11.02 27.09
C PRO A 7 -1.59 -11.65 26.63
N SER A 8 -0.57 -11.61 27.50
CA SER A 8 0.79 -12.07 27.16
C SER A 8 0.85 -13.53 26.70
N GLN A 9 -0.07 -14.38 27.18
CA GLN A 9 -0.14 -15.79 26.79
C GLN A 9 -0.55 -15.94 25.32
N ILE A 10 -1.58 -15.21 24.88
CA ILE A 10 -2.05 -15.22 23.49
C ILE A 10 -0.93 -14.78 22.55
N VAL A 11 -0.22 -13.70 22.88
CA VAL A 11 0.90 -13.21 22.08
C VAL A 11 2.00 -14.27 21.92
N GLN A 12 2.37 -14.95 23.02
CA GLN A 12 3.40 -15.99 22.98
C GLN A 12 2.96 -17.22 22.17
N ASP A 13 1.71 -17.64 22.32
CA ASP A 13 1.18 -18.80 21.62
C ASP A 13 1.08 -18.52 20.11
N LYS A 14 0.56 -17.35 19.73
CA LYS A 14 0.51 -16.92 18.33
C LYS A 14 1.89 -16.71 17.71
N PHE A 15 2.84 -16.18 18.47
CA PHE A 15 4.21 -16.07 17.99
C PHE A 15 4.83 -17.45 17.70
N LYS A 16 4.64 -18.44 18.60
CA LYS A 16 5.11 -19.81 18.36
C LYS A 16 4.42 -20.46 17.15
N GLU A 17 3.09 -20.33 17.06
CA GLU A 17 2.29 -20.85 15.93
C GLU A 17 2.69 -20.23 14.58
N SER A 18 3.15 -18.97 14.59
CA SER A 18 3.57 -18.27 13.37
C SER A 18 4.81 -18.86 12.71
N GLY A 19 5.62 -19.64 13.44
CA GLY A 19 6.90 -20.18 12.96
C GLY A 19 8.00 -19.13 12.80
N LEU A 20 7.78 -17.90 13.27
CA LEU A 20 8.77 -16.82 13.18
C LEU A 20 9.91 -17.03 14.19
N SER A 21 11.14 -16.91 13.70
CA SER A 21 12.34 -16.96 14.55
C SER A 21 12.53 -15.66 15.32
N SER A 22 12.17 -14.51 14.73
CA SER A 22 12.21 -13.20 15.36
C SER A 22 11.23 -12.24 14.71
N ILE A 23 10.77 -11.24 15.46
CA ILE A 23 9.90 -10.18 14.95
C ILE A 23 10.67 -9.24 14.00
N GLY A 24 11.91 -8.88 14.35
CA GLY A 24 12.70 -7.90 13.59
C GLY A 24 13.14 -8.38 12.19
N GLY A 25 13.18 -9.70 11.96
CA GLY A 25 13.50 -10.29 10.65
C GLY A 25 12.29 -10.76 9.84
N ALA A 26 11.08 -10.64 10.38
CA ALA A 26 9.88 -11.11 9.71
C ALA A 26 9.49 -10.15 8.57
N SER A 27 8.92 -10.71 7.51
CA SER A 27 8.33 -9.91 6.43
C SER A 27 7.08 -9.19 6.92
N ILE A 28 6.73 -8.10 6.24
CA ILE A 28 5.50 -7.34 6.52
C ILE A 28 4.23 -8.22 6.45
N ARG A 29 4.20 -9.21 5.56
CA ARG A 29 3.07 -10.14 5.41
C ARG A 29 2.94 -11.05 6.63
N GLU A 30 4.06 -11.52 7.17
CA GLU A 30 4.09 -12.36 8.36
C GLU A 30 3.71 -11.58 9.61
N ILE A 31 4.25 -10.36 9.77
CA ILE A 31 3.87 -9.47 10.87
C ILE A 31 2.38 -9.14 10.83
N LYS A 32 1.86 -8.75 9.65
CA LYS A 32 0.43 -8.52 9.45
C LYS A 32 -0.38 -9.74 9.88
N ARG A 33 -0.02 -10.95 9.41
CA ARG A 33 -0.73 -12.18 9.75
C ARG A 33 -0.69 -12.47 11.25
N LEU A 34 0.46 -12.28 11.90
CA LEU A 34 0.60 -12.47 13.34
C LEU A 34 -0.27 -11.48 14.14
N ILE A 35 -0.31 -10.21 13.75
CA ILE A 35 -1.17 -9.22 14.39
C ILE A 35 -2.65 -9.58 14.17
N ASP A 36 -3.04 -9.92 12.95
CA ASP A 36 -4.42 -10.33 12.62
C ASP A 36 -4.88 -11.51 13.51
N THR A 37 -4.01 -12.50 13.78
CA THR A 37 -4.35 -13.63 14.65
C THR A 37 -4.36 -13.28 16.14
N ILE A 38 -3.51 -12.36 16.59
CA ILE A 38 -3.54 -11.86 17.97
C ILE A 38 -4.80 -11.05 18.22
N GLU A 39 -5.18 -10.14 17.32
CA GLU A 39 -6.42 -9.34 17.41
C GLU A 39 -7.64 -10.25 17.49
N HIS A 40 -7.71 -11.27 16.63
CA HIS A 40 -8.82 -12.24 16.60
C HIS A 40 -8.98 -12.99 17.93
N ASP A 41 -7.90 -13.54 18.48
CA ASP A 41 -7.96 -14.38 19.68
C ASP A 41 -8.02 -13.57 20.98
N SER A 42 -7.47 -12.35 21.00
CA SER A 42 -7.51 -11.47 22.17
C SER A 42 -8.73 -10.56 22.23
N ASN A 43 -9.42 -10.36 21.10
CA ASN A 43 -10.47 -9.35 20.94
C ASN A 43 -10.01 -7.93 21.34
N VAL A 44 -8.70 -7.65 21.17
CA VAL A 44 -8.09 -6.34 21.38
C VAL A 44 -7.56 -5.83 20.06
N GLU A 45 -8.05 -4.68 19.63
CA GLU A 45 -7.62 -4.02 18.39
C GLU A 45 -6.27 -3.31 18.60
N PHE A 46 -5.40 -3.40 17.61
CA PHE A 46 -4.10 -2.75 17.57
C PHE A 46 -4.18 -1.43 16.80
N ILE A 47 -3.38 -0.47 17.21
CA ILE A 47 -3.09 0.70 16.38
C ILE A 47 -2.07 0.28 15.33
N ARG A 48 -2.56 0.06 14.10
CA ARG A 48 -1.78 -0.44 12.97
C ARG A 48 -1.04 0.68 12.26
N MET A 49 0.29 0.68 12.35
CA MET A 49 1.19 1.70 11.77
C MET A 49 2.17 1.10 10.76
N GLU A 50 2.04 -0.18 10.43
CA GLU A 50 2.97 -0.92 9.59
C GLU A 50 2.71 -0.75 8.09
N MET A 51 1.49 -0.36 7.71
CA MET A 51 1.08 -0.27 6.31
C MET A 51 1.34 1.12 5.74
N GLY A 52 2.31 1.22 4.83
CA GLY A 52 2.63 2.45 4.09
C GLY A 52 1.66 2.74 2.92
N ILE A 53 0.36 2.68 3.16
CA ILE A 53 -0.68 2.95 2.15
C ILE A 53 -1.34 4.33 2.37
N PRO A 54 -1.72 5.06 1.31
CA PRO A 54 -2.41 6.34 1.47
C PRO A 54 -3.76 6.16 2.19
N GLY A 55 -3.99 6.92 3.26
CA GLY A 55 -5.27 6.94 4.00
C GLY A 55 -6.29 7.96 3.46
N LEU A 56 -5.96 8.65 2.37
CA LEU A 56 -6.81 9.69 1.78
C LEU A 56 -7.57 9.15 0.55
N PRO A 57 -8.80 9.65 0.30
CA PRO A 57 -9.52 9.30 -0.91
C PRO A 57 -8.76 9.75 -2.17
N PRO A 58 -8.93 9.05 -3.31
CA PRO A 58 -8.29 9.43 -4.56
C PRO A 58 -8.78 10.80 -5.04
N SER A 59 -7.94 11.50 -5.82
CA SER A 59 -8.30 12.77 -6.43
C SER A 59 -9.45 12.60 -7.42
N LYS A 60 -10.49 13.44 -7.28
CA LYS A 60 -11.65 13.46 -8.18
C LYS A 60 -11.24 13.62 -9.65
N ILE A 61 -10.24 14.47 -9.93
CA ILE A 61 -9.74 14.72 -11.29
C ILE A 61 -9.24 13.42 -11.93
N GLY A 62 -8.45 12.63 -11.18
CA GLY A 62 -7.92 11.36 -11.66
C GLY A 62 -9.01 10.31 -11.84
N THR A 63 -9.92 10.22 -10.87
CA THR A 63 -11.05 9.28 -10.91
C THR A 63 -11.96 9.54 -12.11
N ASP A 64 -12.38 10.79 -12.33
CA ASP A 64 -13.24 11.15 -13.46
C ASP A 64 -12.54 10.90 -14.81
N ALA A 65 -11.25 11.23 -14.92
CA ALA A 65 -10.47 10.99 -16.13
C ALA A 65 -10.38 9.50 -16.47
N GLN A 66 -10.18 8.63 -15.47
CA GLN A 66 -10.18 7.18 -15.67
C GLN A 66 -11.55 6.65 -16.10
N ILE A 67 -12.64 7.12 -15.49
CA ILE A 67 -14.00 6.75 -15.89
C ILE A 67 -14.25 7.14 -17.35
N ALA A 68 -13.90 8.36 -17.75
CA ALA A 68 -14.06 8.82 -19.12
C ALA A 68 -13.21 8.01 -20.11
N ALA A 69 -11.98 7.62 -19.74
CA ALA A 69 -11.12 6.78 -20.58
C ALA A 69 -11.72 5.38 -20.77
N LEU A 70 -12.27 4.79 -19.71
CA LEU A 70 -12.98 3.50 -19.78
C LEU A 70 -14.22 3.58 -20.69
N GLN A 71 -15.03 4.63 -20.55
CA GLN A 71 -16.20 4.86 -21.41
C GLN A 71 -15.81 5.04 -22.89
N LYS A 72 -14.63 5.56 -23.18
CA LYS A 72 -14.05 5.66 -24.54
C LYS A 72 -13.49 4.33 -25.06
N GLY A 73 -13.59 3.25 -24.29
CA GLY A 73 -13.20 1.89 -24.72
C GLY A 73 -11.71 1.61 -24.62
N VAL A 74 -10.96 2.33 -23.77
CA VAL A 74 -9.51 2.08 -23.62
C VAL A 74 -9.22 0.65 -23.15
N ALA A 75 -10.14 0.02 -22.41
CA ALA A 75 -9.99 -1.34 -21.90
C ALA A 75 -9.92 -2.42 -23.00
N ALA A 76 -10.38 -2.12 -24.22
CA ALA A 76 -10.33 -3.04 -25.36
C ALA A 76 -9.05 -2.89 -26.20
N LYS A 77 -8.13 -2.01 -25.80
CA LYS A 77 -6.93 -1.67 -26.58
C LYS A 77 -5.69 -1.84 -25.72
N TYR A 78 -4.65 -2.46 -26.27
CA TYR A 78 -3.35 -2.44 -25.64
C TYR A 78 -2.80 -1.00 -25.64
N PRO A 79 -2.19 -0.53 -24.53
CA PRO A 79 -1.45 0.71 -24.56
C PRO A 79 -0.26 0.58 -25.50
N ASP A 80 0.20 1.71 -26.04
CA ASP A 80 1.44 1.75 -26.81
C ASP A 80 2.60 1.22 -25.97
N ILE A 81 3.48 0.41 -26.57
CA ILE A 81 4.63 -0.17 -25.89
C ILE A 81 5.62 0.88 -25.39
N GLN A 82 5.66 2.04 -26.05
CA GLN A 82 6.46 3.18 -25.65
C GLN A 82 5.75 4.00 -24.56
N GLY A 83 4.49 3.73 -24.24
CA GLY A 83 3.67 4.50 -23.29
C GLY A 83 2.88 5.63 -23.94
N ILE A 84 2.04 6.29 -23.14
CA ILE A 84 1.09 7.32 -23.62
C ILE A 84 1.82 8.66 -23.80
N PRO A 85 1.87 9.26 -25.01
CA PRO A 85 2.60 10.50 -25.27
C PRO A 85 2.20 11.67 -24.36
N GLU A 86 0.91 11.84 -24.10
CA GLU A 86 0.39 12.91 -23.25
C GLU A 86 0.89 12.76 -21.81
N LEU A 87 0.95 11.52 -21.30
CA LEU A 87 1.46 11.25 -19.95
C LEU A 87 2.96 11.59 -19.85
N LYS A 88 3.75 11.23 -20.87
CA LYS A 88 5.19 11.55 -20.92
C LYS A 88 5.45 13.06 -20.86
N GLN A 89 4.69 13.84 -21.63
CA GLN A 89 4.79 15.30 -21.62
C GLN A 89 4.42 15.89 -20.25
N GLN A 90 3.36 15.39 -19.61
CA GLN A 90 2.96 15.87 -18.29
C GLN A 90 3.97 15.48 -17.19
N ILE A 91 4.60 14.30 -17.28
CA ILE A 91 5.67 13.89 -16.36
C ILE A 91 6.89 14.81 -16.51
N SER A 92 7.32 15.12 -17.73
CA SER A 92 8.42 16.07 -17.98
C SER A 92 8.14 17.43 -17.34
N SER A 93 6.92 17.94 -17.53
CA SER A 93 6.46 19.21 -16.93
C SER A 93 6.38 19.14 -15.41
N PHE A 94 5.92 18.03 -14.84
CA PHE A 94 5.87 17.80 -13.40
C PHE A 94 7.28 17.85 -12.78
N VAL A 95 8.23 17.10 -13.36
CA VAL A 95 9.61 17.07 -12.86
C VAL A 95 10.24 18.48 -12.96
N LYS A 96 10.00 19.21 -14.05
CA LYS A 96 10.46 20.59 -14.16
C LYS A 96 9.83 21.50 -13.10
N ASN A 97 8.52 21.44 -12.90
CA ASN A 97 7.81 22.38 -12.03
C ASN A 97 8.05 22.11 -10.54
N PHE A 98 8.14 20.84 -10.14
CA PHE A 98 8.24 20.45 -8.73
C PHE A 98 9.66 20.12 -8.27
N MET A 99 10.57 19.79 -9.20
CA MET A 99 11.96 19.43 -8.88
C MET A 99 12.98 20.33 -9.58
N ASN A 100 12.56 21.24 -10.47
CA ASN A 100 13.41 22.10 -11.28
C ASN A 100 14.40 21.35 -12.19
N VAL A 101 14.13 20.08 -12.51
CA VAL A 101 14.95 19.26 -13.39
C VAL A 101 14.29 19.16 -14.77
N VAL A 102 15.07 19.36 -15.84
CA VAL A 102 14.58 19.19 -17.21
C VAL A 102 14.81 17.74 -17.65
N VAL A 103 13.73 17.04 -18.00
CA VAL A 103 13.77 15.68 -18.53
C VAL A 103 13.05 15.65 -19.87
N SER A 104 13.63 15.00 -20.88
CA SER A 104 12.98 14.86 -22.19
C SER A 104 11.78 13.91 -22.09
N PRO A 105 10.60 14.26 -22.63
CA PRO A 105 9.50 13.32 -22.82
C PRO A 105 9.81 12.44 -24.04
N ALA A 106 10.77 11.52 -23.90
CA ALA A 106 11.06 10.47 -24.88
C ALA A 106 9.90 9.51 -25.00
#